data_AF-A0A0F9E040-F1
#
_entry.id   AF-A0A0F9E040-F1
#
_cell.length_a   1.000
_cell.length_b   1.000
_cell.length_c   1.000
_cell.angle_alpha   90.00
_cell.angle_beta   90.00
_cell.angle_gamma   90.00
#
_symmetry.space_group_name_H-M   'P 1'
#
loop_
_entity.id
_entity.type
_entity.pdbx_description
1 polymer ?
#
loop_
_entity_poly.entity_id
_entity_poly.type
_entity_poly.pdbx_seq_one_letter_code
_entity_poly.pdbx_strand_id
1 'polypeptide(L)'
;VLDIKKGREYNELIRLDLSESKLDYPFNVYLDDYPGMVEKMNQHPGKLLLLYDQPWNKKERDTIYGNVLRVFGWKDALSFIRTMGIIEEM
;
A
#
# COMPACT_ATOMS: atom_id res chain seq x y z
N VAL A 1 14.23 -5.50 33.59
CA VAL A 1 13.72 -4.20 33.09
C VAL A 1 12.88 -4.50 31.86
N LEU A 2 11.61 -4.10 31.84
CA LEU A 2 10.74 -4.26 30.67
C LEU A 2 11.10 -3.18 29.64
N ASP A 3 11.52 -3.59 28.45
CA ASP A 3 11.82 -2.70 27.33
C ASP A 3 10.52 -2.35 26.61
N ILE A 4 9.87 -1.26 27.04
CA ILE A 4 8.63 -0.78 26.42
C ILE A 4 8.99 -0.07 25.11
N LYS A 5 8.69 -0.72 23.99
CA LYS A 5 8.90 -0.15 22.64
C LYS A 5 7.66 0.62 22.20
N LYS A 6 7.88 1.80 21.62
CA LYS A 6 6.80 2.60 21.01
C LYS A 6 6.24 1.87 19.79
N GLY A 7 4.96 1.52 19.83
CA GLY A 7 4.23 0.91 18.72
C GLY A 7 3.25 1.88 18.05
N ARG A 8 2.52 1.36 17.06
CA ARG A 8 1.33 2.00 16.49
C ARG A 8 0.14 1.09 16.79
N GLU A 9 -0.93 1.68 17.32
CA GLU A 9 -2.19 0.96 17.54
C GLU A 9 -2.89 0.73 16.21
N TYR A 10 -3.46 -0.47 16.05
CA TYR A 10 -4.32 -0.80 14.92
C TYR A 10 -5.76 -0.54 15.34
N ASN A 11 -6.51 0.17 14.51
CA ASN A 11 -7.91 0.47 14.79
C ASN A 11 -8.83 -0.71 14.44
N GLU A 12 -8.42 -1.57 13.50
CA GLU A 12 -9.24 -2.66 12.98
C GLU A 12 -8.36 -3.78 12.41
N LEU A 13 -8.83 -5.03 12.49
CA LEU A 13 -8.27 -6.19 11.81
C LEU A 13 -9.38 -6.84 10.98
N ILE A 14 -9.25 -6.77 9.66
CA ILE A 14 -10.16 -7.43 8.72
C ILE A 14 -9.47 -8.67 8.15
N ARG A 15 -10.10 -9.83 8.31
CA ARG A 15 -9.68 -11.07 7.65
C ARG A 15 -10.44 -11.21 6.34
N LEU A 16 -9.71 -11.55 5.27
CA LEU A 16 -10.25 -11.81 3.95
C LEU A 16 -10.38 -13.31 3.71
N ASP A 17 -11.47 -13.75 3.08
CA ASP A 17 -11.62 -15.10 2.57
C ASP A 17 -10.98 -15.24 1.18
N LEU A 18 -10.65 -16.49 0.79
CA LEU A 18 -9.91 -16.76 -0.46
C LEU A 18 -10.63 -16.31 -1.74
N SER A 19 -11.96 -16.15 -1.68
CA SER A 19 -12.78 -15.68 -2.79
C SER A 19 -12.81 -14.16 -2.95
N GLU A 20 -12.34 -13.41 -1.96
CA GLU A 20 -12.49 -11.95 -1.92
C GLU A 20 -11.26 -11.25 -2.52
N SER A 21 -11.50 -10.17 -3.27
CA SER A 21 -10.42 -9.30 -3.70
C SER A 21 -10.14 -8.25 -2.63
N LYS A 22 -8.86 -8.05 -2.29
CA LYS A 22 -8.41 -6.92 -1.44
C LYS A 22 -8.95 -5.57 -1.95
N LEU A 23 -9.15 -5.45 -3.26
CA LEU A 23 -9.59 -4.23 -3.92
C LEU A 23 -11.09 -3.95 -3.74
N ASP A 24 -11.89 -4.93 -3.30
CA ASP A 24 -13.33 -4.74 -3.05
C ASP A 24 -13.58 -3.96 -1.74
N TYR A 25 -12.56 -3.83 -0.90
CA TYR A 25 -12.65 -3.16 0.40
C TYR A 25 -12.50 -1.65 0.27
N PRO A 26 -13.08 -0.86 1.19
CA PRO A 26 -13.11 0.60 1.12
C PRO A 26 -11.78 1.25 1.56
N PHE A 27 -10.63 0.67 1.21
CA PHE A 27 -9.33 1.27 1.43
C PHE A 27 -8.92 2.13 0.24
N ASN A 28 -8.37 3.31 0.52
CA ASN A 28 -7.82 4.22 -0.48
C ASN A 28 -6.38 3.87 -0.85
N VAL A 29 -5.60 3.34 0.10
CA VAL A 29 -4.18 3.07 -0.05
C VAL A 29 -3.87 1.63 0.32
N TYR A 30 -3.15 0.94 -0.56
CA TYR A 30 -2.67 -0.44 -0.38
C TYR A 30 -1.15 -0.44 -0.33
N LEU A 31 -0.57 -1.22 0.58
CA LEU A 31 0.86 -1.51 0.62
C LEU A 31 1.05 -3.01 0.46
N ASP A 32 1.59 -3.44 -0.67
CA ASP A 32 1.74 -4.86 -1.02
C ASP A 32 2.96 -5.03 -1.92
N ASP A 33 3.53 -6.22 -1.94
CA ASP A 33 4.67 -6.59 -2.77
C ASP A 33 4.27 -7.45 -3.99
N TYR A 34 3.01 -7.89 -4.06
CA TYR A 34 2.53 -8.76 -5.11
C TYR A 34 2.40 -8.02 -6.47
N PRO A 35 3.20 -8.39 -7.49
CA PRO A 35 3.20 -7.69 -8.78
C PRO A 35 1.88 -7.81 -9.55
N GLY A 36 1.13 -8.91 -9.35
CA GLY A 36 -0.19 -9.07 -9.98
C GLY A 36 -1.25 -8.09 -9.47
N MET A 37 -0.95 -7.27 -8.46
CA MET A 37 -1.82 -6.18 -8.05
C MET A 37 -1.71 -4.98 -9.01
N VAL A 38 -0.57 -4.78 -9.67
CA VAL A 38 -0.29 -3.62 -10.55
C VAL A 38 -1.31 -3.53 -11.68
N GLU A 39 -1.56 -4.62 -12.41
CA GLU A 39 -2.53 -4.65 -13.51
C GLU A 39 -3.96 -4.38 -13.02
N LYS A 40 -4.31 -4.87 -11.83
CA LYS A 40 -5.64 -4.68 -11.25
C LYS A 40 -5.89 -3.23 -10.86
N MET A 41 -4.86 -2.48 -10.46
CA MET A 41 -5.01 -1.07 -10.05
C MET A 41 -5.53 -0.18 -11.18
N ASN A 42 -5.26 -0.51 -12.45
CA ASN A 42 -5.79 0.21 -13.60
C ASN A 42 -7.33 0.20 -13.65
N GLN A 43 -7.97 -0.81 -13.07
CA GLN A 43 -9.44 -0.93 -13.00
C GLN A 43 -10.03 -0.11 -11.85
N HIS A 44 -9.19 0.39 -10.94
CA HIS A 44 -9.59 1.13 -9.75
C HIS A 44 -8.82 2.45 -9.60
N PRO A 45 -9.00 3.43 -10.50
CA PRO A 45 -8.20 4.66 -10.53
C PRO A 45 -8.29 5.52 -9.26
N GLY A 46 -9.32 5.33 -8.43
CA GLY A 46 -9.47 6.02 -7.12
C GLY A 46 -8.73 5.36 -5.96
N LYS A 47 -8.04 4.24 -6.17
CA LYS A 47 -7.22 3.54 -5.17
C LYS A 47 -5.76 3.77 -5.51
N LEU A 48 -4.87 3.78 -4.52
CA LEU A 48 -3.43 3.86 -4.68
C LEU A 48 -2.77 2.56 -4.23
N LEU A 49 -1.81 2.06 -5.01
CA LEU A 49 -0.91 0.98 -4.60
C LEU A 49 0.49 1.54 -4.36
N LEU A 50 0.98 1.36 -3.13
CA LEU A 50 2.38 1.45 -2.78
C LEU A 50 3.00 0.06 -2.98
N LEU A 51 3.66 -0.17 -4.12
CA LEU A 51 4.31 -1.43 -4.44
C LEU A 51 5.65 -1.52 -3.70
N TYR A 52 5.73 -2.35 -2.66
CA TYR A 52 6.93 -2.50 -1.85
C TYR A 52 8.03 -3.23 -2.65
N ASP A 53 9.22 -2.64 -2.79
CA ASP A 53 10.31 -3.20 -3.58
C ASP A 53 10.78 -4.54 -3.00
N GLN A 54 10.67 -5.60 -3.81
CA GLN A 54 11.10 -6.94 -3.44
C GLN A 54 11.77 -7.63 -4.64
N PRO A 55 12.62 -8.65 -4.42
CA PRO A 55 13.31 -9.35 -5.51
C PRO A 55 12.39 -9.89 -6.62
N TRP A 56 11.19 -10.35 -6.27
CA TRP A 56 10.25 -10.97 -7.21
C TRP A 56 9.45 -9.97 -8.06
N ASN A 57 9.31 -8.71 -7.63
CA ASN A 57 8.55 -7.69 -8.36
C ASN A 57 9.44 -6.68 -9.11
N LYS A 58 10.74 -6.99 -9.28
CA LYS A 58 11.72 -6.12 -9.96
C LYS A 58 11.43 -5.88 -11.44
N LYS A 59 10.66 -6.76 -12.10
CA LYS A 59 10.27 -6.55 -13.50
C LYS A 59 9.30 -5.38 -13.65
N GLU A 60 8.56 -5.08 -12.59
CA GLU A 60 7.65 -3.94 -12.50
C GLU A 60 8.38 -2.64 -12.09
N ARG A 61 9.71 -2.55 -12.30
CA ARG A 61 10.52 -1.42 -11.85
C ARG A 61 10.23 -0.14 -12.61
N ASP A 62 9.88 -0.27 -13.88
CA ASP A 62 9.55 0.86 -14.75
C ASP A 62 8.07 1.26 -14.63
N THR A 63 7.30 0.54 -13.81
CA THR A 63 5.86 0.71 -13.67
C THR A 63 5.51 1.81 -12.65
N ILE A 64 5.92 3.05 -12.95
CA ILE A 64 5.18 4.23 -12.45
C ILE A 64 4.05 4.44 -13.45
N TYR A 65 2.93 3.76 -13.24
CA TYR A 65 1.75 3.91 -14.08
C TYR A 65 0.55 4.28 -13.21
N GLY A 66 -0.07 5.41 -13.55
CA GLY A 66 -1.30 5.89 -12.92
C GLY A 66 -1.21 5.94 -11.39
N ASN A 67 -1.90 5.01 -10.75
CA ASN A 67 -2.10 4.91 -9.32
C ASN A 67 -1.24 3.81 -8.66
N VAL A 68 -0.05 3.55 -9.20
CA VAL A 68 0.94 2.63 -8.63
C VAL A 68 2.26 3.37 -8.40
N LEU A 69 2.76 3.34 -7.16
CA LEU A 69 4.01 3.96 -6.75
C LEU A 69 4.90 2.91 -6.09
N ARG A 70 6.14 2.77 -6.56
CA ARG A 70 7.11 1.88 -5.93
C ARG A 70 7.70 2.53 -4.68
N VAL A 71 7.77 1.78 -3.58
CA VAL A 71 8.40 2.22 -2.32
C VAL A 71 9.51 1.28 -1.88
N PHE A 72 10.61 1.82 -1.36
CA PHE A 72 11.80 1.03 -1.02
C PHE A 72 11.92 0.71 0.48
N GLY A 73 10.88 1.02 1.25
CA GLY A 73 10.83 0.68 2.67
C GLY A 73 9.75 1.43 3.44
N TRP A 74 9.66 1.12 4.74
CA TRP A 74 8.65 1.71 5.63
C TRP A 74 8.72 3.23 5.76
N LYS A 75 9.93 3.82 5.75
CA LYS A 75 10.09 5.28 5.81
C LYS A 75 9.47 5.97 4.60
N ASP A 76 9.67 5.37 3.42
CA ASP A 76 9.17 5.87 2.14
C ASP A 76 7.64 5.75 2.08
N ALA A 77 7.10 4.57 2.38
CA ALA A 77 5.67 4.32 2.45
C ALA A 77 4.95 5.29 3.42
N LEU A 78 5.50 5.49 4.62
CA LEU A 78 4.92 6.43 5.59
C LEU A 78 5.01 7.89 5.14
N SER A 79 6.05 8.26 4.41
CA SER A 79 6.18 9.61 3.84
C SER A 79 5.08 9.88 2.81
N PHE A 80 4.80 8.92 1.93
CA PHE A 80 3.71 9.02 0.95
C PHE A 80 2.34 9.15 1.62
N ILE A 81 2.05 8.25 2.58
CA ILE A 81 0.76 8.27 3.29
C ILE A 81 0.53 9.61 4.00
N ARG A 82 1.56 10.15 4.67
CA ARG A 82 1.47 11.47 5.33
C ARG A 82 1.24 12.61 4.35
N THR A 83 1.92 12.58 3.22
CA THR A 83 1.78 13.63 2.18
C THR A 83 0.36 13.65 1.63
N MET A 84 -0.25 12.47 1.40
CA MET A 84 -1.64 12.39 0.96
C MET A 84 -2.62 12.87 2.03
N GLY A 85 -2.43 12.46 3.30
CA GLY A 85 -3.29 12.91 4.39
C GLY A 85 -3.28 14.44 4.55
N ILE A 86 -2.13 15.09 4.34
CA ILE A 86 -2.04 16.56 4.32
C ILE A 86 -2.84 17.16 3.16
N ILE A 87 -2.82 16.53 1.97
CA ILE A 87 -3.56 17.01 0.80
C ILE A 87 -5.07 16.85 0.98
N GLU A 88 -5.53 15.77 1.62
CA GLU A 88 -6.96 15.54 1.90
C GLU A 88 -7.52 16.51 2.96
N GLU A 89 -6.67 17.07 3.82
CA GLU A 89 -7.04 18.05 4.87
C GLU A 89 -7.05 19.51 4.37
N MET A 90 -6.57 19.79 3.16
CA MET A 90 -6.51 21.12 2.53
C MET A 90 -7.73 21.42 1.65
#